data_AF-A0A7V5WE06-F1
#
_entry.id   AF-A0A7V5WE06-F1
#
_cell.length_a   1.000
_cell.length_b   1.000
_cell.length_c   1.000
_cell.angle_alpha   90.00
_cell.angle_beta   90.00
_cell.angle_gamma   90.00
#
_symmetry.space_group_name_H-M   'P 1'
#
loop_
_entity.id
_entity.type
_entity.pdbx_description
1 polymer ?
#
loop_
_entity_poly.entity_id
_entity_poly.type
_entity_poly.pdbx_seq_one_letter_code
_entity_poly.pdbx_strand_id
1 'polypeptide(L)'
;MDKREFSHLKAYLWRWSLWLRLRDSLTGMVWGAAVGLGVGLALALSARLWPWLPTGEVMTLAGLLTGAGAVLGTVTPWLRPRPLRRLAWLLDRRLGLAERLTTAWEIRRRRLRTTPTLARLQLADALRAARAVDIRSRLPLRAPRRGALLFLTLAVALAVSLYLPNPQDEVLRRRAAVAAAIEEQIAALEETRAEVAQAEGLTEAEREALLQALDEAIATLDESPTTPEEAVAALSEA
;
A
#
# COMPACT_ATOMS: atom_id res chain seq x y z
N MET A 1 32.71 29.12 23.09
CA MET A 1 32.62 27.72 22.61
C MET A 1 32.84 27.74 21.11
N ASP A 2 33.73 26.91 20.58
CA ASP A 2 34.11 26.96 19.17
C ASP A 2 32.92 26.53 18.28
N LYS A 3 32.62 27.34 17.26
CA LYS A 3 31.55 27.05 16.29
C LYS A 3 31.91 25.78 15.47
N ARG A 4 33.20 25.51 15.23
CA ARG A 4 33.67 24.37 14.43
C ARG A 4 33.40 23.03 15.14
N GLU A 5 33.81 22.91 16.40
CA GLU A 5 33.60 21.70 17.21
C GLU A 5 32.11 21.32 17.34
N PHE A 6 31.24 22.31 17.51
CA PHE A 6 29.81 22.05 17.59
C PHE A 6 29.21 21.60 16.24
N SER A 7 29.75 22.09 15.13
CA SER A 7 29.36 21.59 13.79
C SER A 7 29.75 20.13 13.59
N HIS A 8 30.89 19.69 14.14
CA HIS A 8 31.25 18.27 14.14
C HIS A 8 30.25 17.42 14.93
N LEU A 9 29.83 17.88 16.12
CA LEU A 9 28.82 17.17 16.91
C LEU A 9 27.50 17.04 16.14
N LYS A 10 27.06 18.11 15.47
CA LYS A 10 25.88 18.06 14.58
C LYS A 10 26.06 17.07 13.45
N ALA A 11 27.24 16.99 12.83
CA ALA A 11 27.52 16.05 11.75
C ALA A 11 27.41 14.59 12.24
N TYR A 12 27.91 14.27 13.44
CA TYR A 12 27.72 12.96 14.06
C TYR A 12 26.24 12.65 14.28
N LEU A 13 25.49 13.56 14.91
CA LEU A 13 24.06 13.39 15.11
C LEU A 13 23.32 13.19 13.78
N TRP A 14 23.63 13.97 12.75
CA TRP A 14 22.98 13.83 11.44
C TRP A 14 23.29 12.49 10.78
N ARG A 15 24.57 12.06 10.73
CA ARG A 15 24.96 10.75 10.20
C ARG A 15 24.31 9.60 10.94
N TRP A 16 24.28 9.66 12.27
CA TRP A 16 23.62 8.66 13.10
C TRP A 16 22.10 8.67 12.94
N SER A 17 21.50 9.84 12.65
CA SER A 17 20.08 9.94 12.33
C SER A 17 19.75 9.22 11.02
N LEU A 18 20.60 9.35 10.00
CA LEU A 18 20.42 8.66 8.72
C LEU A 18 20.50 7.15 8.91
N TRP A 19 21.48 6.68 9.69
CA TRP A 19 21.61 5.26 10.00
C TRP A 19 20.40 4.70 10.76
N LEU A 20 19.90 5.44 11.75
CA LEU A 20 18.67 5.07 12.45
C LEU A 20 17.46 5.04 11.50
N ARG A 21 17.32 6.03 10.61
CA ARG A 21 16.24 6.05 9.62
C ARG A 21 16.34 4.86 8.68
N LEU A 22 17.54 4.51 8.19
CA LEU A 22 17.75 3.34 7.34
C LEU A 22 17.36 2.03 8.05
N ARG A 23 17.73 1.87 9.32
CA ARG A 23 17.32 0.73 10.14
C ARG A 23 15.80 0.68 10.33
N ASP A 24 15.21 1.82 10.65
CA ASP A 24 13.77 1.94 10.87
C ASP A 24 13.01 1.72 9.55
N SER A 25 13.57 2.12 8.40
CA SER A 25 13.03 1.85 7.06
C SER A 25 13.05 0.36 6.74
N LEU A 26 14.14 -0.36 7.06
CA LEU A 26 14.19 -1.81 6.88
C LEU A 26 13.12 -2.52 7.74
N THR A 27 12.97 -2.07 8.98
CA THR A 27 11.96 -2.59 9.91
C THR A 27 10.54 -2.29 9.41
N GLY A 28 10.31 -1.04 8.98
CA GLY A 28 9.03 -0.58 8.45
C GLY A 28 8.67 -1.27 7.14
N MET A 29 9.63 -1.52 6.26
CA MET A 29 9.44 -2.26 5.01
C MET A 29 8.84 -3.65 5.26
N VAL A 30 9.45 -4.41 6.18
CA VAL A 30 9.03 -5.78 6.48
C VAL A 30 7.63 -5.80 7.10
N TRP A 31 7.36 -4.92 8.05
CA TRP A 31 6.03 -4.84 8.67
C TRP A 31 4.97 -4.29 7.73
N GLY A 32 5.30 -3.28 6.92
CA GLY A 32 4.40 -2.72 5.93
C GLY A 32 4.05 -3.74 4.84
N ALA A 33 5.04 -4.49 4.36
CA ALA A 33 4.81 -5.60 3.44
C ALA A 33 3.93 -6.69 4.07
N ALA A 34 4.16 -7.04 5.34
CA ALA A 34 3.33 -8.01 6.05
C ALA A 34 1.87 -7.53 6.20
N VAL A 35 1.65 -6.25 6.47
CA VAL A 35 0.29 -5.67 6.50
C VAL A 35 -0.36 -5.76 5.12
N GLY A 36 0.34 -5.38 4.05
CA GLY A 36 -0.17 -5.47 2.68
C GLY A 36 -0.53 -6.91 2.29
N LEU A 37 0.32 -7.89 2.63
CA LEU A 37 0.02 -9.31 2.46
C LEU A 37 -1.20 -9.75 3.29
N GLY A 38 -1.32 -9.28 4.52
CA GLY A 38 -2.48 -9.60 5.37
C GLY A 38 -3.79 -9.12 4.76
N VAL A 39 -3.81 -7.92 4.20
CA VAL A 39 -4.98 -7.40 3.46
C VAL A 39 -5.21 -8.21 2.18
N GLY A 40 -4.16 -8.52 1.41
CA GLY A 40 -4.26 -9.37 0.23
C GLY A 40 -4.82 -10.76 0.52
N LEU A 41 -4.40 -11.37 1.64
CA LEU A 41 -4.95 -12.64 2.12
C LEU A 41 -6.43 -12.51 2.51
N ALA A 42 -6.81 -11.42 3.19
CA ALA A 42 -8.21 -11.18 3.51
C ALA A 42 -9.07 -11.05 2.24
N LEU A 43 -8.57 -10.38 1.19
CA LEU A 43 -9.22 -10.31 -0.12
C LEU A 43 -9.32 -11.68 -0.80
N ALA A 44 -8.27 -12.49 -0.74
CA ALA A 44 -8.28 -13.84 -1.30
C ALA A 44 -9.31 -14.75 -0.60
N LEU A 45 -9.45 -14.62 0.72
CA LEU A 45 -10.42 -15.39 1.49
C LEU A 45 -11.86 -14.92 1.22
N SER A 46 -12.10 -13.61 1.10
CA SER A 46 -13.43 -13.08 0.79
C SER A 46 -13.86 -13.39 -0.64
N ALA A 47 -12.95 -13.37 -1.61
CA ALA A 47 -13.21 -13.78 -3.00
C ALA A 47 -13.60 -15.26 -3.15
N ARG A 48 -13.33 -16.09 -2.14
CA ARG A 48 -13.84 -17.47 -2.08
C ARG A 48 -15.27 -17.57 -1.58
N LEU A 49 -15.69 -16.62 -0.75
CA LEU A 49 -17.02 -16.59 -0.15
C LEU A 49 -18.02 -15.87 -1.06
N TRP A 50 -17.58 -14.84 -1.78
CA TRP A 50 -18.42 -14.04 -2.67
C TRP A 50 -17.83 -13.92 -4.08
N PRO A 51 -18.66 -13.98 -5.14
CA PRO A 51 -18.25 -13.82 -6.53
C PRO A 51 -18.11 -12.34 -6.89
N TRP A 52 -17.07 -11.69 -6.37
CA TRP A 52 -16.82 -10.26 -6.59
C TRP A 52 -15.46 -9.93 -7.19
N LEU A 53 -14.49 -10.84 -7.11
CA LEU A 53 -13.12 -10.63 -7.58
C LEU A 53 -12.55 -11.94 -8.16
N PRO A 54 -12.10 -11.96 -9.42
CA PRO A 54 -11.44 -13.13 -9.98
C PRO A 54 -10.05 -13.31 -9.36
N THR A 55 -9.57 -14.56 -9.29
CA THR A 55 -8.26 -14.88 -8.66
C THR A 55 -7.09 -14.07 -9.25
N GLY A 56 -7.13 -13.76 -10.54
CA GLY A 56 -6.11 -12.92 -11.21
C GLY A 56 -6.03 -11.51 -10.62
N GLU A 57 -7.16 -10.87 -10.37
CA GLU A 57 -7.23 -9.52 -9.77
C GLU A 57 -6.85 -9.53 -8.29
N VAL A 58 -7.23 -10.58 -7.56
CA VAL A 58 -6.77 -10.75 -6.17
C VAL A 58 -5.25 -10.80 -6.11
N MET A 59 -4.61 -11.54 -7.02
CA MET A 59 -3.15 -11.66 -7.06
C MET A 59 -2.49 -10.30 -7.36
N THR A 60 -3.00 -9.54 -8.33
CA THR A 60 -2.45 -8.21 -8.67
C THR A 60 -2.64 -7.23 -7.52
N LEU A 61 -3.84 -7.15 -6.92
CA LEU A 61 -4.13 -6.29 -5.78
C LEU A 61 -3.28 -6.66 -4.55
N ALA A 62 -3.14 -7.95 -4.24
CA ALA A 62 -2.30 -8.40 -3.13
C ALA A 62 -0.83 -8.01 -3.34
N GLY A 63 -0.32 -8.13 -4.57
CA GLY A 63 1.01 -7.67 -4.95
C GLY A 63 1.18 -6.16 -4.79
N LEU A 64 0.23 -5.38 -5.31
CA LEU A 64 0.23 -3.91 -5.20
C LEU A 64 0.16 -3.44 -3.75
N LEU A 65 -0.72 -4.01 -2.93
CA LEU A 65 -0.87 -3.69 -1.51
C LEU A 65 0.38 -4.04 -0.71
N THR A 66 1.00 -5.18 -1.01
CA THR A 66 2.27 -5.58 -0.39
C THR A 66 3.39 -4.60 -0.75
N GLY A 67 3.50 -4.23 -2.03
CA GLY A 67 4.47 -3.24 -2.51
C GLY A 67 4.24 -1.85 -1.91
N ALA A 68 3.00 -1.37 -1.92
CA ALA A 68 2.61 -0.09 -1.32
C ALA A 68 2.89 -0.07 0.18
N GLY A 69 2.55 -1.13 0.90
CA GLY A 69 2.86 -1.28 2.32
C GLY A 69 4.37 -1.23 2.59
N ALA A 70 5.17 -1.92 1.78
CA ALA A 70 6.64 -1.88 1.87
C ALA A 70 7.18 -0.46 1.64
N VAL A 71 6.69 0.24 0.60
CA VAL A 71 7.09 1.62 0.29
C VAL A 71 6.69 2.58 1.42
N LEU A 72 5.45 2.54 1.89
CA LEU A 72 5.00 3.36 3.01
C LEU A 72 5.82 3.08 4.27
N GLY A 73 6.13 1.81 4.54
CA GLY A 73 6.99 1.38 5.64
C GLY A 73 8.41 1.94 5.56
N THR A 74 9.00 2.00 4.36
CA THR A 74 10.34 2.56 4.16
C THR A 74 10.37 4.08 4.26
N VAL A 75 9.34 4.77 3.76
CA VAL A 75 9.27 6.23 3.67
C VAL A 75 8.83 6.88 4.98
N THR A 76 7.94 6.24 5.75
CA THR A 76 7.40 6.80 7.01
C THR A 76 8.46 7.31 8.00
N PRO A 77 9.59 6.60 8.23
CA PRO A 77 10.67 7.10 9.08
C PRO A 77 11.31 8.39 8.59
N TRP A 78 11.26 8.71 7.29
CA TRP A 78 11.85 9.91 6.68
C TRP A 78 10.94 11.13 6.78
N LEU A 79 9.62 10.92 6.67
CA LEU A 79 8.62 11.98 6.79
C LEU A 79 8.52 12.56 8.21
N ARG A 80 8.87 11.77 9.24
CA ARG A 80 8.79 12.23 10.63
C ARG A 80 10.00 13.10 11.01
N PRO A 81 9.79 14.37 11.42
CA PRO A 81 10.89 15.21 11.91
C PRO A 81 11.43 14.64 13.24
N ARG A 82 12.77 14.59 13.36
CA ARG A 82 13.45 14.18 14.60
C ARG A 82 14.20 15.39 15.17
N PRO A 83 13.65 16.09 16.17
CA PRO A 83 14.34 17.23 16.76
C PRO A 83 15.66 16.77 17.38
N LEU A 84 16.74 17.52 17.14
CA LEU A 84 18.11 17.16 17.53
C LEU A 84 18.26 16.82 19.02
N ARG A 85 17.47 17.47 19.90
CA ARG A 85 17.44 17.14 21.33
C ARG A 85 16.98 15.70 21.59
N ARG A 86 15.86 15.30 20.98
CA ARG A 86 15.31 13.95 21.12
C ARG A 86 16.25 12.91 20.52
N LEU A 87 16.93 13.27 19.44
CA LEU A 87 17.92 12.41 18.81
C LEU A 87 19.15 12.22 19.69
N ALA A 88 19.67 13.29 20.31
CA ALA A 88 20.80 13.21 21.25
C ALA A 88 20.45 12.29 22.44
N TRP A 89 19.27 12.49 23.06
CA TRP A 89 18.79 11.64 24.15
C TRP A 89 18.62 10.17 23.75
N LEU A 90 18.03 9.92 22.57
CA LEU A 90 17.83 8.57 22.06
C LEU A 90 19.17 7.86 21.81
N LEU A 91 20.13 8.58 21.23
CA LEU A 91 21.45 8.05 20.91
C LEU A 91 22.28 7.85 22.19
N ASP A 92 22.18 8.75 23.17
CA ASP A 92 22.81 8.56 24.47
C ASP A 92 22.35 7.25 25.13
N ARG A 93 21.04 6.98 25.11
CA ARG A 93 20.48 5.72 25.66
C ARG A 93 20.87 4.49 24.85
N ARG A 94 20.79 4.56 23.52
CA ARG A 94 21.08 3.38 22.66
C ARG A 94 22.56 3.05 22.54
N LEU A 95 23.43 4.05 22.69
CA LEU A 95 24.88 3.89 22.57
C LEU A 95 25.59 3.88 23.93
N GLY A 96 24.86 4.13 25.03
CA GLY A 96 25.42 4.12 26.38
C GLY A 96 26.37 5.29 26.66
N LEU A 97 26.06 6.49 26.15
CA LEU A 97 26.96 7.65 26.20
C LEU A 97 26.79 8.52 27.46
N ALA A 98 26.05 8.04 28.47
CA ALA A 98 25.88 8.74 29.76
C ALA A 98 25.52 10.23 29.61
N GLU A 99 24.54 10.53 28.74
CA GLU A 99 24.00 11.87 28.49
C GLU A 99 24.97 12.90 27.87
N ARG A 100 26.20 12.50 27.51
CA ARG A 100 27.23 13.40 27.01
C ARG A 100 26.76 14.23 25.80
N LEU A 101 26.00 13.63 24.87
CA LEU A 101 25.46 14.35 23.71
C LEU A 101 24.36 15.32 24.11
N THR A 102 23.47 14.89 25.01
CA THR A 102 22.33 15.67 25.50
C THR A 102 22.81 16.90 26.26
N THR A 103 23.72 16.73 27.24
CA THR A 103 24.29 17.82 28.02
C THR A 103 25.05 18.81 27.13
N ALA A 104 25.87 18.34 26.19
CA ALA A 104 26.58 19.22 25.25
C ALA A 104 25.61 20.03 24.37
N TRP A 105 24.49 19.43 23.95
CA TRP A 105 23.45 20.13 23.18
C TRP A 105 22.71 21.18 24.01
N GLU A 106 22.38 20.89 25.27
CA GLU A 106 21.64 21.79 26.16
C GLU A 106 22.48 23.00 26.62
N ILE A 107 23.75 22.79 26.92
CA ILE A 107 24.72 23.88 27.19
C ILE A 107 24.78 24.81 25.97
N ARG A 108 24.87 24.25 24.75
CA ARG A 108 24.93 25.07 23.53
C ARG A 108 23.66 25.88 23.28
N ARG A 109 22.50 25.31 23.63
CA ARG A 109 21.20 26.00 23.54
C ARG A 109 20.95 26.96 24.71
N ARG A 110 21.94 27.19 25.58
CA ARG A 110 21.85 28.04 26.78
C ARG A 110 20.73 27.61 27.74
N ARG A 111 20.34 26.33 27.69
CA ARG A 111 19.36 25.75 28.62
C ARG A 111 20.01 25.33 29.92
N LEU A 112 21.30 25.00 29.88
CA LEU A 112 22.15 24.80 31.04
C LEU A 112 23.18 25.91 31.11
N ARG A 113 23.26 26.59 32.26
CA ARG A 113 24.24 27.65 32.51
C ARG A 113 25.52 27.01 33.06
N THR A 114 26.66 27.37 32.50
CA THR A 114 27.98 26.89 32.95
C THR A 114 29.08 27.85 32.53
N THR A 115 30.29 27.69 33.07
CA THR A 115 31.44 28.50 32.69
C THR A 115 31.89 28.18 31.26
N PRO A 116 32.46 29.16 30.52
CA PRO A 116 32.94 28.93 29.16
C PRO A 116 33.97 27.80 29.04
N THR A 117 34.78 27.59 30.09
CA THR A 117 35.78 26.52 30.16
C THR A 117 35.11 25.15 30.27
N LEU A 118 34.15 25.00 31.18
CA LEU A 118 33.44 23.74 31.38
C LEU A 118 32.56 23.38 30.17
N ALA A 119 31.97 24.37 29.50
CA ALA A 119 31.28 24.17 28.23
C ALA A 119 32.18 23.59 27.12
N ARG A 120 33.45 24.03 27.04
CA ARG A 120 34.41 23.48 26.06
C ARG A 120 34.81 22.06 26.43
N LEU A 121 35.09 21.79 27.71
CA LEU A 121 35.44 20.46 28.18
C LEU A 121 34.30 19.44 27.93
N GLN A 122 33.06 19.82 28.20
CA GLN A 122 31.90 18.97 27.92
C GLN A 122 31.74 18.66 26.44
N LEU A 123 31.94 19.65 25.56
CA LEU A 123 31.87 19.44 24.12
C LEU A 123 32.99 18.52 23.63
N ALA A 124 34.22 18.72 24.11
CA ALA A 124 35.36 17.89 23.78
C ALA A 124 35.16 16.43 24.25
N ASP A 125 34.61 16.22 25.45
CA ASP A 125 34.28 14.89 25.94
C ASP A 125 33.18 14.22 25.11
N ALA A 126 32.11 14.93 24.77
CA ALA A 126 31.05 14.41 23.90
C ALA A 126 31.57 14.01 22.51
N LEU A 127 32.48 14.81 21.93
CA LEU A 127 33.11 14.48 20.66
C LEU A 127 34.05 13.28 20.76
N ARG A 128 34.81 13.15 21.86
CA ARG A 128 35.69 12.01 22.11
C ARG A 128 34.88 10.73 22.23
N ALA A 129 33.79 10.76 23.02
CA ALA A 129 32.87 9.64 23.15
C ALA A 129 32.22 9.29 21.80
N ALA A 130 31.81 10.29 21.02
CA ALA A 130 31.20 10.05 19.71
C ALA A 130 32.16 9.42 18.69
N ARG A 131 33.44 9.79 18.70
CA ARG A 131 34.47 9.19 17.85
C ARG A 131 34.73 7.72 18.18
N ALA A 132 34.60 7.34 19.45
CA ALA A 132 34.84 5.97 19.90
C ALA A 132 33.67 5.01 19.56
N VAL A 133 32.50 5.54 19.16
CA VAL A 133 31.36 4.71 18.79
C VAL A 133 31.45 4.26 17.34
N ASP A 134 31.51 2.95 17.15
CA ASP A 134 31.09 2.34 15.90
C ASP A 134 29.56 2.09 15.92
N ILE A 135 28.83 2.89 15.14
CA ILE A 135 27.37 2.78 15.09
C ILE A 135 26.91 1.49 14.43
N ARG A 136 27.70 0.90 13.52
CA ARG A 136 27.28 -0.27 12.75
C ARG A 136 27.27 -1.54 13.60
N SER A 137 28.24 -1.68 14.50
CA SER A 137 28.26 -2.77 15.49
C SER A 137 27.23 -2.59 16.59
N ARG A 138 27.05 -1.35 17.10
CA ARG A 138 26.07 -1.06 18.17
C ARG A 138 24.62 -1.12 17.71
N LEU A 139 24.34 -0.76 16.46
CA LEU A 139 23.00 -0.71 15.88
C LEU A 139 23.00 -1.35 14.48
N PRO A 140 23.17 -2.68 14.37
CA PRO A 140 23.28 -3.34 13.08
C PRO A 140 21.98 -3.26 12.28
N LEU A 141 22.10 -3.19 10.95
CA LEU A 141 20.98 -3.29 10.02
C LEU A 141 20.54 -4.75 9.95
N ARG A 142 19.48 -5.09 10.68
CA ARG A 142 18.90 -6.43 10.69
C ARG A 142 17.39 -6.32 10.56
N ALA A 143 16.82 -7.12 9.67
CA ALA A 143 15.38 -7.26 9.56
C ALA A 143 14.82 -7.83 10.88
N PRO A 144 13.63 -7.37 11.33
CA PRO A 144 13.00 -7.89 12.53
C PRO A 144 12.58 -9.35 12.28
N ARG A 145 13.19 -10.32 12.98
CA ARG A 145 12.87 -11.76 12.82
C ARG A 145 11.37 -12.06 12.91
N ARG A 146 10.68 -11.43 13.87
CA ARG A 146 9.22 -11.59 14.05
C ARG A 146 8.43 -11.07 12.84
N GLY A 147 8.82 -9.93 12.30
CA GLY A 147 8.20 -9.37 11.10
C GLY A 147 8.47 -10.23 9.87
N ALA A 148 9.69 -10.74 9.72
CA ALA A 148 10.05 -11.64 8.62
C ALA A 148 9.31 -12.98 8.69
N LEU A 149 9.16 -13.55 9.89
CA LEU A 149 8.39 -14.79 10.12
C LEU A 149 6.91 -14.57 9.80
N LEU A 150 6.32 -13.46 10.26
CA LEU A 150 4.94 -13.12 9.96
C LEU A 150 4.74 -12.93 8.45
N PHE A 151 5.61 -12.16 7.80
CA PHE A 151 5.60 -11.97 6.35
C PHE A 151 5.63 -13.31 5.61
N LEU A 152 6.56 -14.20 5.98
CA LEU A 152 6.69 -15.52 5.37
C LEU A 152 5.43 -16.37 5.59
N THR A 153 4.89 -16.36 6.81
CA THR A 153 3.67 -17.11 7.14
C THR A 153 2.48 -16.64 6.31
N LEU A 154 2.30 -15.32 6.19
CA LEU A 154 1.24 -14.72 5.37
C LEU A 154 1.45 -14.99 3.88
N ALA A 155 2.69 -14.94 3.41
CA ALA A 155 3.02 -15.23 2.02
C ALA A 155 2.70 -16.68 1.65
N VAL A 156 3.04 -17.64 2.53
CA VAL A 156 2.69 -19.05 2.35
C VAL A 156 1.18 -19.25 2.39
N ALA A 157 0.49 -18.65 3.36
CA ALA A 157 -0.97 -18.74 3.45
C ALA A 157 -1.67 -18.17 2.20
N LEU A 158 -1.20 -17.02 1.70
CA LEU A 158 -1.70 -16.44 0.46
C LEU A 158 -1.40 -17.33 -0.74
N ALA A 159 -0.18 -17.85 -0.86
CA ALA A 159 0.19 -18.75 -1.95
C ALA A 159 -0.68 -20.01 -1.98
N VAL A 160 -0.91 -20.64 -0.82
CA VAL A 160 -1.85 -21.77 -0.69
C VAL A 160 -3.26 -21.34 -1.08
N SER A 161 -3.73 -20.19 -0.60
CA SER A 161 -5.05 -19.66 -0.95
C SER A 161 -5.20 -19.29 -2.42
N LEU A 162 -4.13 -18.98 -3.15
CA LEU A 162 -4.20 -18.72 -4.60
C LEU A 162 -4.03 -20.00 -5.43
N TYR A 163 -3.34 -21.00 -4.87
CA TYR A 163 -3.15 -22.30 -5.51
C TYR A 163 -4.41 -23.16 -5.51
N LEU A 164 -5.19 -23.12 -4.43
CA LEU A 164 -6.46 -23.83 -4.38
C LEU A 164 -7.44 -23.23 -5.42
N PRO A 165 -8.22 -24.04 -6.15
CA PRO A 165 -9.22 -23.51 -7.06
C PRO A 165 -10.25 -22.66 -6.30
N ASN A 166 -10.62 -21.52 -6.87
CA ASN A 166 -11.70 -20.69 -6.36
C ASN A 166 -13.02 -21.09 -7.06
N PRO A 167 -14.03 -21.63 -6.35
CA PRO A 167 -15.31 -22.00 -6.99
C PRO A 167 -16.02 -20.79 -7.62
N GLN A 168 -15.78 -19.59 -7.09
CA GLN A 168 -16.39 -18.36 -7.58
C GLN A 168 -15.81 -17.88 -8.92
N ASP A 169 -14.62 -18.36 -9.31
CA ASP A 169 -14.05 -18.00 -10.62
C ASP A 169 -14.93 -18.53 -11.76
N GLU A 170 -15.53 -19.71 -11.62
CA GLU A 170 -16.46 -20.24 -12.62
C GLU A 170 -17.73 -19.38 -12.75
N VAL A 171 -18.28 -18.96 -11.61
CA VAL A 171 -19.45 -18.09 -11.57
C VAL A 171 -19.14 -16.75 -12.24
N LEU A 172 -17.99 -16.16 -11.93
CA LEU A 172 -17.53 -14.91 -12.54
C LEU A 172 -17.31 -15.05 -14.05
N ARG A 173 -16.71 -16.16 -14.52
CA ARG A 173 -16.54 -16.41 -15.96
C ARG A 173 -17.88 -16.53 -16.69
N ARG A 174 -18.85 -17.22 -16.10
CA ARG A 174 -20.20 -17.33 -16.69
C ARG A 174 -20.91 -15.98 -16.74
N ARG A 175 -20.83 -15.20 -15.66
CA ARG A 175 -21.37 -13.83 -15.61
C ARG A 175 -20.77 -12.95 -16.70
N ALA A 176 -19.44 -12.98 -16.85
CA ALA A 176 -18.75 -12.23 -17.89
C ALA A 176 -19.13 -12.68 -19.31
N ALA A 177 -19.31 -13.99 -19.54
CA ALA A 177 -19.74 -14.51 -20.83
C ALA A 177 -21.18 -14.10 -21.19
N VAL A 178 -22.10 -14.13 -20.21
CA VAL A 178 -23.47 -13.66 -20.41
C VAL A 178 -23.50 -12.16 -20.70
N ALA A 179 -22.77 -11.35 -19.94
CA ALA A 179 -22.68 -9.92 -20.18
C ALA A 179 -22.13 -9.60 -21.58
N ALA A 180 -21.06 -10.27 -21.99
CA ALA A 180 -20.49 -10.09 -23.33
C ALA A 180 -21.47 -10.48 -24.45
N ALA A 181 -22.25 -11.55 -24.25
CA ALA A 181 -23.27 -11.95 -25.21
C ALA A 181 -24.42 -10.94 -25.31
N ILE A 182 -24.84 -10.35 -24.18
CA ILE A 182 -25.85 -9.28 -24.17
C ILE A 182 -25.33 -8.05 -24.92
N GLU A 183 -24.09 -7.62 -24.65
CA GLU A 183 -23.45 -6.50 -25.36
C GLU A 183 -23.38 -6.74 -26.88
N GLU A 184 -23.04 -7.97 -27.30
CA GLU A 184 -23.02 -8.34 -28.72
C GLU A 184 -24.42 -8.30 -29.37
N GLN A 185 -25.46 -8.76 -28.66
CA GLN A 185 -26.84 -8.70 -29.14
C GLN A 185 -27.34 -7.25 -29.26
N ILE A 186 -27.03 -6.40 -28.27
CA ILE A 186 -27.37 -4.98 -28.33
C ILE A 186 -26.71 -4.32 -29.54
N ALA A 187 -25.41 -4.58 -29.77
CA ALA A 187 -24.71 -4.04 -30.93
C ALA A 187 -25.33 -4.51 -32.28
N ALA A 188 -25.75 -5.78 -32.38
CA ALA A 188 -26.43 -6.29 -33.57
C ALA A 188 -27.81 -5.67 -33.79
N LEU A 189 -28.57 -5.41 -32.71
CA LEU A 189 -29.84 -4.71 -32.76
C LEU A 189 -29.67 -3.25 -33.17
N GLU A 190 -28.62 -2.56 -32.69
CA GLU A 190 -28.27 -1.20 -33.10
C GLU A 190 -27.89 -1.11 -34.58
N GLU A 191 -27.14 -2.09 -35.09
CA GLU A 191 -26.82 -2.18 -36.52
C GLU A 191 -28.11 -2.40 -37.35
N THR A 192 -28.96 -3.34 -36.94
CA THR A 192 -30.26 -3.59 -37.58
C THR A 192 -31.13 -2.33 -37.56
N ARG A 193 -31.13 -1.57 -36.47
CA ARG A 193 -31.84 -0.29 -36.36
C ARG A 193 -31.31 0.73 -37.38
N ALA A 194 -30.00 0.83 -37.54
CA ALA A 194 -29.38 1.72 -38.52
C ALA A 194 -29.73 1.34 -39.96
N GLU A 195 -29.83 0.04 -40.25
CA GLU A 195 -30.29 -0.48 -41.55
C GLU A 195 -31.76 -0.14 -41.82
N VAL A 196 -32.66 -0.39 -40.85
CA VAL A 196 -34.09 -0.08 -40.97
C VAL A 196 -34.33 1.43 -41.17
N ALA A 197 -33.55 2.28 -40.50
CA ALA A 197 -33.63 3.73 -40.67
C ALA A 197 -33.25 4.20 -42.09
N GLN A 198 -32.42 3.43 -42.81
CA GLN A 198 -31.95 3.74 -44.16
C GLN A 198 -32.66 2.94 -45.26
N ALA A 199 -33.47 1.94 -44.90
CA ALA A 199 -34.11 1.03 -45.85
C ALA A 199 -35.12 1.74 -46.77
N GLU A 200 -34.86 1.72 -48.08
CA GLU A 200 -35.78 2.20 -49.10
C GLU A 200 -36.85 1.13 -49.37
N GLY A 201 -38.14 1.48 -49.27
CA GLY A 201 -39.26 0.58 -49.56
C GLY A 201 -40.23 0.31 -48.40
N LEU A 202 -39.96 0.83 -47.20
CA LEU A 202 -40.90 0.82 -46.08
C LEU A 202 -41.80 2.06 -46.11
N THR A 203 -43.06 1.92 -45.69
CA THR A 203 -43.88 3.09 -45.37
C THR A 203 -43.38 3.75 -44.08
N GLU A 204 -43.64 5.05 -43.91
CA GLU A 204 -43.20 5.78 -42.70
C GLU A 204 -43.72 5.13 -41.41
N ALA A 205 -44.97 4.68 -41.42
CA ALA A 205 -45.59 4.01 -40.28
C ALA A 205 -44.96 2.65 -39.96
N GLU A 206 -44.58 1.86 -40.98
CA GLU A 206 -43.89 0.58 -40.78
C GLU A 206 -42.48 0.78 -40.25
N ARG A 207 -41.76 1.79 -40.77
CA ARG A 207 -40.43 2.15 -40.31
C ARG A 207 -40.45 2.59 -38.85
N GLU A 208 -41.37 3.48 -38.48
CA GLU A 208 -41.49 3.97 -37.10
C GLU A 208 -41.84 2.84 -36.13
N ALA A 209 -42.76 1.93 -36.52
CA ALA A 209 -43.10 0.77 -35.70
C ALA A 209 -41.92 -0.20 -35.49
N LEU A 210 -41.10 -0.45 -36.53
CA LEU A 210 -39.92 -1.32 -36.42
C LEU A 210 -38.82 -0.68 -35.55
N LEU A 211 -38.57 0.63 -35.73
CA LEU A 211 -37.59 1.34 -34.90
C LEU A 211 -38.00 1.37 -33.44
N GLN A 212 -39.30 1.57 -33.16
CA GLN A 212 -39.81 1.55 -31.79
C GLN A 212 -39.66 0.16 -31.14
N ALA A 213 -39.94 -0.91 -31.87
CA ALA A 213 -39.76 -2.28 -31.38
C ALA A 213 -38.28 -2.62 -31.11
N LEU A 214 -37.36 -2.14 -31.96
CA LEU A 214 -35.91 -2.31 -31.75
C LEU A 214 -35.42 -1.51 -30.54
N ASP A 215 -35.89 -0.27 -30.39
CA ASP A 215 -35.55 0.58 -29.24
C ASP A 215 -36.05 -0.05 -27.92
N GLU A 216 -37.24 -0.63 -27.91
CA GLU A 216 -37.78 -1.35 -26.75
C GLU A 216 -36.98 -2.63 -26.44
N ALA A 217 -36.57 -3.39 -27.46
CA ALA A 217 -35.75 -4.58 -27.28
C ALA A 217 -34.34 -4.25 -26.73
N ILE A 218 -33.71 -3.20 -27.25
CA ILE A 218 -32.42 -2.69 -26.74
C ILE A 218 -32.58 -2.23 -25.29
N ALA A 219 -33.59 -1.41 -24.99
CA ALA A 219 -33.86 -0.95 -23.63
C ALA A 219 -34.09 -2.11 -22.65
N THR A 220 -34.81 -3.15 -23.08
CA THR A 220 -35.06 -4.34 -22.26
C THR A 220 -33.78 -5.11 -21.94
N LEU A 221 -32.87 -5.24 -22.90
CA LEU A 221 -31.57 -5.90 -22.68
C LEU A 221 -30.62 -5.06 -21.83
N ASP A 222 -30.66 -3.73 -21.97
CA ASP A 222 -29.89 -2.78 -21.15
C ASP A 222 -30.37 -2.76 -19.68
N GLU A 223 -31.69 -2.84 -19.47
CA GLU A 223 -32.30 -2.88 -18.13
C GLU A 223 -32.23 -4.27 -17.47
N SER A 224 -32.02 -5.33 -18.25
CA SER A 224 -31.94 -6.70 -17.74
C SER A 224 -30.77 -6.82 -16.74
N PRO A 225 -31.04 -7.14 -15.46
CA PRO A 225 -29.99 -7.16 -14.47
C PRO A 225 -28.96 -8.24 -14.80
N THR A 226 -27.70 -7.83 -14.81
CA THR A 226 -26.51 -8.65 -15.10
C THR A 226 -26.24 -9.77 -14.09
N THR A 227 -27.14 -10.01 -13.12
CA THR A 227 -26.98 -11.07 -12.13
C THR A 227 -27.74 -12.34 -12.54
N PRO A 228 -27.06 -13.51 -12.64
CA PRO A 228 -27.70 -14.78 -12.95
C PRO A 228 -28.77 -15.18 -11.94
N GLU A 229 -28.67 -14.69 -10.69
CA GLU A 229 -29.64 -14.94 -9.63
C GLU A 229 -31.01 -14.30 -9.95
N GLU A 230 -31.04 -13.10 -10.53
CA GLU A 230 -32.27 -12.41 -10.90
C GLU A 230 -32.82 -12.93 -12.24
N ALA A 231 -31.95 -13.33 -13.18
CA ALA A 231 -32.37 -13.98 -14.43
C ALA A 231 -33.07 -15.33 -14.18
N VAL A 232 -32.59 -16.12 -13.21
CA VAL A 232 -33.24 -17.39 -12.81
C VAL A 232 -34.53 -17.12 -12.02
N ALA A 233 -34.59 -16.06 -11.21
CA ALA A 233 -35.82 -15.66 -10.53
C ALA A 233 -36.91 -15.20 -11.51
N ALA A 234 -36.55 -14.38 -12.50
CA ALA A 234 -37.47 -13.92 -13.54
C ALA A 234 -38.01 -15.07 -14.41
N LEU A 235 -37.19 -16.09 -14.70
CA LEU A 235 -37.60 -17.29 -15.42
C LEU A 235 -38.45 -18.26 -14.58
N SER A 236 -38.41 -18.16 -13.24
CA SER A 236 -39.21 -19.00 -12.34
C SER A 236 -40.59 -18.39 -12.03
N GLU A 237 -40.75 -17.10 -12.28
CA GLU A 237 -42.00 -16.35 -12.08
C GLU A 237 -42.84 -16.19 -13.36
N ALA A 238 -42.30 -16.55 -14.54
CA ALA A 238 -43.01 -16.62 -15.82
C ALA A 238 -43.60 -18.01 -16.09
#